data_AF-A0A8S2SZA6-F1
#
_entry.id   AF-A0A8S2SZA6-F1
#
_cell.length_a   1.000
_cell.length_b   1.000
_cell.length_c   1.000
_cell.angle_alpha   90.00
_cell.angle_beta   90.00
_cell.angle_gamma   90.00
#
_symmetry.space_group_name_H-M   'P 1'
#
loop_
_entity.id
_entity.type
_entity.pdbx_description
1 polymer ?
#
loop_
_entity_poly.entity_id
_entity_poly.type
_entity_poly.pdbx_seq_one_letter_code
_entity_poly.pdbx_strand_id
1 'polypeptide(L)'
;CTSIDWFTEWSEISMSQVADVFLETVDFRILASDNEAYNQSEFRHRLALCCVSLHKVVIETAKRFYATHKRIYYLTPSSYMDLMKTYDRMMTQTKQD
;
A
#
# COMPACT_ATOMS: atom_id res chain seq x y z
N CYS A 1 -20.20 29.68 15.30
CA CYS A 1 -20.78 28.34 15.11
C CYS A 1 -19.86 27.56 14.18
N THR A 2 -19.49 26.33 14.54
CA THR A 2 -18.53 25.52 13.76
C THR A 2 -19.20 24.19 13.39
N SER A 3 -19.07 23.78 12.13
CA SER A 3 -19.53 22.47 11.67
C SER A 3 -18.49 21.42 12.05
N ILE A 4 -18.92 20.35 12.70
CA ILE A 4 -18.06 19.21 13.04
C ILE A 4 -18.07 18.26 11.85
N ASP A 5 -16.89 17.95 11.32
CA ASP A 5 -16.68 16.94 10.28
C ASP A 5 -15.94 15.74 10.89
N TRP A 6 -16.49 14.55 10.72
CA TRP A 6 -16.01 13.32 11.34
C TRP A 6 -15.32 12.44 10.31
N PHE A 7 -14.03 12.22 10.47
CA PHE A 7 -13.26 11.31 9.63
C PHE A 7 -13.14 9.94 10.29
N THR A 8 -13.46 8.90 9.53
CA THR A 8 -13.25 7.50 9.94
C THR A 8 -11.94 6.96 9.37
N GLU A 9 -11.60 5.74 9.78
CA GLU A 9 -10.53 4.98 9.14
C GLU A 9 -10.75 4.87 7.63
N TRP A 10 -9.66 4.77 6.88
CA TRP A 10 -9.72 4.65 5.43
C TRP A 10 -10.39 3.33 5.03
N SER A 11 -11.37 3.43 4.14
CA SER A 11 -11.98 2.25 3.53
C SER A 11 -10.99 1.55 2.61
N GLU A 12 -11.23 0.27 2.33
CA GLU A 12 -10.39 -0.50 1.39
C GLU A 12 -10.34 0.14 0.00
N ILE A 13 -11.46 0.71 -0.45
CA ILE A 13 -11.58 1.41 -1.73
C ILE A 13 -10.71 2.67 -1.71
N SER A 14 -10.73 3.42 -0.60
CA SER A 14 -9.89 4.60 -0.44
C SER A 14 -8.40 4.21 -0.48
N MET A 15 -8.03 3.11 0.19
CA MET A 15 -6.66 2.63 0.16
C MET A 15 -6.22 2.17 -1.23
N SER A 16 -7.09 1.46 -1.97
CA SER A 16 -6.76 1.02 -3.33
C SER A 16 -6.58 2.21 -4.28
N GLN A 17 -7.44 3.23 -4.18
CA GLN A 17 -7.30 4.45 -4.99
C GLN A 17 -6.00 5.20 -4.69
N VAL A 18 -5.64 5.31 -3.42
CA VAL A 18 -4.36 5.93 -3.02
C VAL A 18 -3.18 5.12 -3.56
N ALA A 19 -3.28 3.78 -3.53
CA ALA A 19 -2.27 2.91 -4.10
C ALA A 19 -2.16 3.04 -5.62
N ASP A 20 -3.27 3.09 -6.34
CA ASP A 20 -3.27 3.26 -7.80
C ASP A 20 -2.59 4.58 -8.19
N VAL A 21 -2.96 5.69 -7.55
CA VAL A 21 -2.34 7.01 -7.79
C VAL A 21 -0.85 7.02 -7.45
N PHE A 22 -0.44 6.33 -6.38
CA PHE A 22 0.97 6.25 -6.03
C PHE A 22 1.75 5.37 -7.02
N LEU A 23 1.17 4.25 -7.46
CA LEU A 23 1.82 3.33 -8.37
C LEU A 23 1.87 3.89 -9.79
N GLU A 24 1.01 4.84 -10.19
CA GLU A 24 1.09 5.56 -11.46
C GLU A 24 2.48 6.17 -11.72
N THR A 25 3.12 6.70 -10.69
CA THR A 25 4.45 7.33 -10.82
C THR A 25 5.60 6.35 -10.98
N VAL A 26 5.38 5.05 -10.70
CA VAL A 26 6.41 4.02 -10.75
C VAL A 26 6.53 3.45 -12.17
N ASP A 27 7.75 3.38 -12.71
CA ASP A 27 8.00 2.70 -13.99
C ASP A 27 8.25 1.19 -13.78
N PHE A 28 7.35 0.37 -14.34
CA PHE A 28 7.39 -1.10 -14.30
C PHE A 28 7.86 -1.75 -15.61
N ARG A 29 8.30 -0.98 -16.60
CA ARG A 29 8.73 -1.53 -17.92
C ARG A 29 9.83 -2.59 -17.84
N ILE A 30 10.60 -2.58 -16.77
CA ILE A 30 11.73 -3.48 -16.51
C ILE A 30 11.28 -4.91 -16.14
N LEU A 31 10.01 -5.09 -15.78
CA LEU A 31 9.42 -6.40 -15.49
C LEU A 31 8.84 -7.07 -16.76
N ALA A 32 8.77 -6.34 -17.88
CA ALA A 32 8.39 -6.92 -19.15
C ALA A 32 9.58 -7.72 -19.69
N SER A 33 9.56 -9.05 -19.54
CA SER A 33 10.43 -9.89 -20.35
C SER A 33 10.02 -9.76 -21.82
N ASP A 34 10.98 -9.89 -22.72
CA ASP A 34 10.85 -9.58 -24.17
C ASP A 34 9.78 -10.38 -24.95
N ASN A 35 8.92 -11.18 -24.31
CA ASN A 35 8.09 -12.18 -24.99
C ASN A 35 6.61 -12.32 -24.59
N GLU A 36 6.02 -11.42 -23.82
CA GLU A 36 4.57 -11.46 -23.58
C GLU A 36 3.94 -10.06 -23.57
N ALA A 37 2.67 -9.99 -23.99
CA ALA A 37 1.85 -8.78 -23.93
C ALA A 37 1.64 -8.36 -22.46
N TYR A 38 2.66 -7.75 -21.87
CA TYR A 38 2.67 -7.31 -20.49
C TYR A 38 1.67 -6.18 -20.33
N ASN A 39 0.51 -6.50 -19.77
CA ASN A 39 -0.48 -5.50 -19.39
C ASN A 39 -0.03 -4.83 -18.08
N GLN A 40 0.74 -3.77 -18.22
CA GLN A 40 1.24 -2.96 -17.11
C GLN A 40 0.11 -2.44 -16.20
N SER A 41 -1.07 -2.15 -16.77
CA SER A 41 -2.23 -1.67 -16.00
C SER A 41 -2.76 -2.74 -15.07
N GLU A 42 -2.86 -3.99 -15.55
CA GLU A 42 -3.34 -5.12 -14.74
C GLU A 42 -2.36 -5.44 -13.61
N PHE A 43 -1.05 -5.42 -13.91
CA PHE A 43 -0.04 -5.63 -12.89
C PHE A 43 -0.09 -4.57 -11.79
N ARG A 44 -0.21 -3.29 -12.16
CA ARG A 44 -0.37 -2.17 -11.21
C ARG A 44 -1.59 -2.37 -10.32
N HIS A 45 -2.74 -2.70 -10.91
CA HIS A 45 -3.97 -2.93 -10.16
C HIS A 45 -3.83 -4.10 -9.17
N ARG A 46 -3.24 -5.22 -9.60
CA ARG A 46 -2.97 -6.36 -8.70
C ARG A 46 -1.99 -6.02 -7.58
N LEU A 47 -1.00 -5.18 -7.86
CA LEU A 47 -0.06 -4.69 -6.85
C LEU A 47 -0.75 -3.77 -5.84
N ALA A 48 -1.63 -2.87 -6.29
CA ALA A 48 -2.45 -2.03 -5.42
C ALA A 48 -3.29 -2.88 -4.45
N LEU A 49 -3.98 -3.90 -4.97
CA LEU A 49 -4.73 -4.86 -4.15
C LEU A 49 -3.84 -5.59 -3.12
N CYS A 50 -2.61 -5.93 -3.51
CA CYS A 50 -1.65 -6.53 -2.60
C CYS A 50 -1.27 -5.59 -1.44
N CYS A 51 -1.04 -4.31 -1.72
CA CYS A 51 -0.76 -3.30 -0.68
C CYS A 51 -1.92 -3.17 0.31
N VAL A 52 -3.17 -3.16 -0.17
CA VAL A 52 -4.36 -3.13 0.69
C VAL A 52 -4.47 -4.40 1.54
N SER A 53 -4.24 -5.57 0.93
CA SER A 53 -4.25 -6.85 1.65
C SER A 53 -3.18 -6.88 2.76
N LEU A 54 -1.97 -6.42 2.47
CA LEU A 54 -0.90 -6.33 3.46
C LEU A 54 -1.30 -5.44 4.63
N HIS A 55 -1.92 -4.28 4.38
CA HIS A 55 -2.40 -3.40 5.44
C HIS A 55 -3.39 -4.12 6.37
N LYS A 56 -4.34 -4.89 5.82
CA LYS A 56 -5.28 -5.70 6.62
C LYS A 56 -4.59 -6.73 7.49
N VAL A 57 -3.61 -7.45 6.93
CA VAL A 57 -2.84 -8.45 7.68
C VAL A 57 -2.11 -7.81 8.86
N VAL A 58 -1.56 -6.61 8.68
CA VAL A 58 -0.89 -5.89 9.76
C VAL A 58 -1.89 -5.42 10.83
N ILE A 59 -3.09 -4.98 10.45
CA ILE A 59 -4.18 -4.66 11.40
C ILE A 59 -4.55 -5.89 12.24
N GLU A 60 -4.76 -7.05 11.62
CA GLU A 60 -5.08 -8.28 12.33
C GLU A 60 -3.94 -8.71 13.26
N THR A 61 -2.70 -8.61 12.77
CA THR A 61 -1.51 -8.92 13.56
C THR A 61 -1.37 -7.98 14.75
N ALA A 62 -1.67 -6.69 14.61
CA ALA A 62 -1.66 -5.73 15.70
C ALA A 62 -2.69 -6.10 16.79
N LYS A 63 -3.89 -6.56 16.40
CA LYS A 63 -4.91 -7.05 17.34
C LYS A 63 -4.43 -8.28 18.10
N ARG A 64 -3.83 -9.25 17.40
CA ARG A 64 -3.23 -10.45 18.00
C ARG A 64 -2.07 -10.08 18.94
N PHE A 65 -1.22 -9.16 18.53
CA PHE A 65 -0.10 -8.68 19.32
C PHE A 65 -0.55 -8.04 20.62
N TYR A 66 -1.60 -7.22 20.58
CA TYR A 66 -2.23 -6.66 21.77
C TYR A 66 -2.80 -7.74 22.69
N ALA A 67 -3.46 -8.76 22.13
CA ALA A 67 -4.03 -9.85 22.92
C ALA A 67 -2.96 -10.60 23.73
N THR A 68 -1.81 -10.90 23.12
CA THR A 68 -0.71 -11.67 23.73
C THR A 68 0.22 -10.82 24.60
N HIS A 69 0.60 -9.63 24.14
CA HIS A 69 1.67 -8.82 24.75
C HIS A 69 1.16 -7.57 25.48
N LYS A 70 -0.13 -7.24 25.36
CA LYS A 70 -0.74 -6.03 25.93
C LYS A 70 -0.06 -4.72 25.50
N ARG A 71 0.58 -4.73 24.32
CA ARG A 71 1.19 -3.55 23.70
C ARG A 71 0.34 -3.11 22.52
N ILE A 72 -0.04 -1.84 22.51
CA ILE A 72 -0.86 -1.26 21.43
C ILE A 72 0.07 -0.84 20.29
N TYR A 73 -0.30 -1.23 19.08
CA TYR A 73 0.36 -0.79 17.85
C TYR A 73 -0.66 -0.06 16.98
N TYR A 74 -0.43 1.23 16.71
CA TYR A 74 -1.34 2.06 15.95
C TYR A 74 -0.96 2.03 14.47
N LEU A 75 -1.93 1.71 13.63
CA LEU A 75 -1.84 1.85 12.18
C LEU A 75 -2.58 3.12 11.78
N THR A 76 -1.86 4.01 11.12
CA THR A 76 -2.39 5.27 10.61
C THR A 76 -2.25 5.32 9.09
N PRO A 77 -3.05 6.14 8.39
CA PRO A 77 -2.87 6.36 6.96
C PRO A 77 -1.43 6.75 6.58
N SER A 78 -0.74 7.49 7.46
CA SER A 78 0.67 7.85 7.24
C SER A 78 1.59 6.62 7.15
N SER A 79 1.41 5.63 8.03
CA SER A 79 2.19 4.38 7.98
C SER A 79 1.98 3.61 6.67
N TYR A 80 0.77 3.66 6.11
CA TYR A 80 0.47 3.09 4.79
C TYR A 80 1.17 3.85 3.64
N MET A 81 1.20 5.18 3.70
CA MET A 81 1.96 5.97 2.72
C MET A 81 3.47 5.71 2.81
N ASP A 82 3.98 5.46 4.01
CA ASP A 82 5.40 5.16 4.22
C ASP A 82 5.77 3.76 3.70
N LEU A 83 4.86 2.79 3.79
CA LEU A 83 4.99 1.48 3.14
C LEU A 83 5.17 1.66 1.62
N MET A 84 4.34 2.47 0.98
CA MET A 84 4.40 2.74 -0.46
C MET A 84 5.73 3.39 -0.87
N LYS A 85 6.15 4.43 -0.16
CA LYS A 85 7.45 5.09 -0.40
C LYS A 85 8.62 4.12 -0.26
N THR A 86 8.54 3.23 0.73
CA THR A 86 9.58 2.22 0.95
C THR A 86 9.66 1.27 -0.23
N TYR A 87 8.51 0.83 -0.76
CA TYR A 87 8.45 -0.04 -1.93
C TYR A 87 9.05 0.62 -3.18
N ASP A 88 8.70 1.88 -3.45
CA ASP A 88 9.25 2.66 -4.57
C ASP A 88 10.77 2.83 -4.45
N ARG A 89 11.26 3.14 -3.25
CA ARG A 89 12.71 3.23 -2.98
C ARG A 89 13.41 1.90 -3.24
N MET A 90 12.87 0.79 -2.74
CA MET A 90 13.45 -0.54 -2.95
C MET A 90 13.51 -0.89 -4.44
N MET A 91 12.41 -0.64 -5.17
CA MET A 91 12.38 -0.83 -6.62
C MET A 91 13.43 0.02 -7.32
N THR A 92 13.57 1.29 -6.97
CA THR A 92 14.56 2.19 -7.59
C THR A 92 15.99 1.79 -7.27
N GLN A 93 16.27 1.29 -6.07
CA GLN A 93 17.59 0.79 -5.70
C GLN A 93 17.96 -0.46 -6.51
N THR A 94 17.05 -1.42 -6.65
CA THR A 94 17.27 -2.61 -7.48
C THR A 94 17.44 -2.27 -8.98
N LYS A 95 17.06 -1.08 -9.44
CA LYS A 95 17.35 -0.61 -10.81
C LYS A 95 18.78 -0.10 -11.00
N GLN A 96 19.45 0.29 -9.93
CA GLN A 96 20.80 0.89 -9.98
C GLN A 96 21.92 -0.14 -9.90
N ASP A 97 21.63 -1.31 -9.34
CA ASP A 97 22.51 -2.49 -9.32
C ASP A 97 22.32 -3.35 -10.57
#